data_AF-A0AAN7TT20-F1
#
_entry.id   AF-A0AAN7TT20-F1
#
_cell.length_a   1.000
_cell.length_b   1.000
_cell.length_c   1.000
_cell.angle_alpha   90.00
_cell.angle_beta   90.00
_cell.angle_gamma   90.00
#
_symmetry.space_group_name_H-M   'P 1'
#
loop_
_entity.id
_entity.type
_entity.pdbx_description
1 polymer ?
#
loop_
_entity_poly.entity_id
_entity_poly.type
_entity_poly.pdbx_seq_one_letter_code
_entity_poly.pdbx_strand_id
1 'polypeptide(L)'
;MINNVNKIKKSWDTLLNVRINKSRYFTTSKSQPNILENIDNNNNQDFEQVLKNTKIRIPTSALLLPTKPKVCIGMSGGVDSTITAKLLKLQGFDVTGVFIKSWDEVEDTGRCQGERDWKDALEASEFLDIPMFKADFVKDYWNRVFIDFLKGYENGLTPNPDVWCNREIKFDLFFDFAKENFGVDYIATGHYSNLYYGEGENNSDNLQLHRAVDKNKDQTFFLCMTKGERLKQALFPIGGFTKEKIVSFAKTIPDFSKITSKKSSRGICFIGKRPLPDFLSQYIPLKPGEFFDISTNQFIKNRQHKGAICYTIGQKPHIDSLSEKYFVVRSDIKSNIVYVCPESQFDNYSKHYNFKVYSFNWINEIPIEIKSEQGFKARGICRHRGEVVDLTIKDTGKISSVDGSILYSINLDQPLRSVVSGQILCLFDRITDRCYGGGVIDSPPLYNPPNK
;
A
#
# COMPACT_ATOMS: atom_id res chain seq x y z
N MET A 1 4.35 -23.30 -18.37
CA MET A 1 5.04 -22.72 -17.19
C MET A 1 4.14 -22.55 -15.95
N ILE A 2 2.87 -22.98 -15.99
CA ILE A 2 1.97 -23.07 -14.80
C ILE A 2 2.42 -24.15 -13.78
N ASN A 3 3.34 -25.05 -14.16
CA ASN A 3 3.73 -26.21 -13.36
C ASN A 3 4.68 -25.91 -12.19
N ASN A 4 5.39 -24.77 -12.16
CA ASN A 4 6.30 -24.46 -11.05
C ASN A 4 5.56 -23.81 -9.87
N VAL A 5 4.62 -22.89 -10.12
CA VAL A 5 3.76 -22.32 -9.07
C VAL A 5 2.86 -23.42 -8.46
N ASN A 6 2.32 -24.32 -9.28
CA ASN A 6 1.56 -25.48 -8.79
C ASN A 6 2.42 -26.55 -8.10
N LYS A 7 3.72 -26.67 -8.43
CA LYS A 7 4.66 -27.54 -7.68
C LYS A 7 4.97 -26.99 -6.30
N ILE A 8 5.16 -25.67 -6.18
CA ILE A 8 5.27 -25.01 -4.87
C ILE A 8 3.98 -25.21 -4.09
N LYS A 9 2.81 -24.98 -4.73
CA LYS A 9 1.50 -25.23 -4.12
C LYS A 9 1.32 -26.68 -3.64
N LYS A 10 1.68 -27.70 -4.45
CA LYS A 10 1.62 -29.13 -4.09
C LYS A 10 2.58 -29.53 -2.97
N SER A 11 3.80 -28.98 -2.94
CA SER A 11 4.75 -29.20 -1.85
C SER A 11 4.19 -28.70 -0.52
N TRP A 12 3.39 -27.62 -0.55
CA TRP A 12 2.70 -27.09 0.62
C TRP A 12 1.36 -27.80 0.90
N ASP A 13 0.62 -28.24 -0.11
CA ASP A 13 -0.65 -28.97 0.05
C ASP A 13 -0.46 -30.34 0.73
N THR A 14 0.70 -30.98 0.53
CA THR A 14 1.03 -32.25 1.19
C THR A 14 1.29 -32.06 2.70
N LEU A 15 1.57 -30.81 3.14
CA LEU A 15 1.66 -30.41 4.55
C LEU A 15 0.30 -29.92 5.12
N LEU A 16 -0.75 -29.75 4.29
CA LEU A 16 -2.08 -29.25 4.68
C LEU A 16 -2.96 -30.25 5.45
N ASN A 17 -2.55 -31.52 5.59
CA ASN A 17 -3.34 -32.49 6.37
C ASN A 17 -3.18 -32.38 7.90
N VAL A 18 -2.56 -31.32 8.41
CA VAL A 18 -2.57 -31.01 9.85
C VAL A 18 -3.72 -30.07 10.13
N ARG A 19 -4.79 -30.63 10.73
CA ARG A 19 -5.95 -29.92 11.31
C ARG A 19 -5.53 -28.54 11.86
N ILE A 20 -6.27 -27.51 11.45
CA ILE A 20 -6.20 -26.13 11.95
C ILE A 20 -6.26 -26.19 13.48
N ASN A 21 -5.11 -26.03 14.13
CA ASN A 21 -5.01 -25.98 15.58
C ASN A 21 -4.86 -24.50 15.98
N LYS A 22 -5.92 -23.96 16.58
CA LYS A 22 -6.14 -22.53 16.89
C LYS A 22 -5.15 -21.94 17.92
N SER A 23 -4.21 -22.71 18.43
CA SER A 23 -3.29 -22.30 19.52
C SER A 23 -1.95 -21.68 19.06
N ARG A 24 -1.68 -21.53 17.76
CA ARG A 24 -0.37 -21.11 17.24
C ARG A 24 -0.12 -19.59 17.19
N TYR A 25 -1.08 -18.74 17.57
CA TYR A 25 -0.97 -17.28 17.37
C TYR A 25 -0.44 -16.49 18.57
N PHE A 26 -0.04 -17.13 19.66
CA PHE A 26 0.11 -16.42 20.94
C PHE A 26 1.51 -16.51 21.55
N THR A 27 2.08 -15.33 21.78
CA THR A 27 3.06 -15.09 22.85
C THR A 27 2.59 -13.86 23.62
N THR A 28 2.30 -14.00 24.91
CA THR A 28 1.88 -12.91 25.79
C THR A 28 3.05 -12.51 26.69
N SER A 29 3.42 -11.22 26.72
CA SER A 29 4.21 -10.65 27.81
C SER A 29 3.33 -9.70 28.60
N LYS A 30 2.93 -10.09 29.82
CA LYS A 30 2.40 -9.16 30.81
C LYS A 30 3.59 -8.59 31.57
N SER A 31 3.99 -7.35 31.31
CA SER A 31 4.83 -6.59 32.23
C SER A 31 3.93 -5.89 33.26
N GLN A 32 4.34 -5.93 34.53
CA GLN A 32 3.70 -5.19 35.61
C GLN A 32 4.05 -3.69 35.48
N PRO A 33 3.14 -2.78 35.85
CA PRO A 33 3.40 -1.35 35.75
C PRO A 33 4.46 -0.94 36.77
N ASN A 34 5.61 -0.46 36.29
CA ASN A 34 6.55 0.27 37.10
C ASN A 34 6.13 1.75 37.14
N ILE A 35 5.81 2.21 38.34
CA ILE A 35 5.55 3.62 38.65
C ILE A 35 6.87 4.37 38.47
N LEU A 36 6.94 5.28 37.49
CA LEU A 36 8.02 6.24 37.36
C LEU A 36 7.51 7.65 37.68
N GLU A 37 8.20 8.27 38.61
CA GLU A 37 7.92 9.59 39.18
C GLU A 37 8.09 10.72 38.17
N ASN A 38 7.32 11.78 38.42
CA ASN A 38 7.24 13.02 37.66
C ASN A 38 8.60 13.69 37.44
N ILE A 39 8.88 14.07 36.18
CA ILE A 39 9.88 15.08 35.84
C ILE A 39 9.19 16.18 35.04
N ASP A 40 9.06 17.34 35.68
CA ASP A 40 8.62 18.59 35.06
C ASP A 40 9.54 19.01 33.91
N ASN A 41 8.96 19.36 32.76
CA ASN A 41 9.68 20.01 31.66
C ASN A 41 8.74 20.97 30.90
N ASN A 42 8.97 22.27 31.10
CA ASN A 42 8.16 23.42 30.64
C ASN A 42 8.07 23.64 29.10
N ASN A 43 8.40 22.65 28.27
CA ASN A 43 8.14 22.66 26.81
C ASN A 43 7.13 21.57 26.37
N ASN A 44 6.71 20.66 27.26
CA ASN A 44 5.76 19.58 26.93
C ASN A 44 4.29 20.01 26.98
N GLN A 45 3.97 21.14 27.63
CA GLN A 45 2.58 21.59 27.82
C GLN A 45 1.86 21.96 26.51
N ASP A 46 2.57 22.46 25.48
CA ASP A 46 1.95 22.81 24.19
C ASP A 46 1.66 21.56 23.33
N PHE A 47 2.56 20.57 23.34
CA PHE A 47 2.43 19.36 22.51
C PHE A 47 1.29 18.45 22.97
N GLU A 48 1.24 18.11 24.26
CA GLU A 48 0.17 17.25 24.76
C GLU A 48 -1.19 17.90 24.55
N GLN A 49 -1.25 19.23 24.68
CA GLN A 49 -2.47 19.99 24.44
C GLN A 49 -2.89 19.91 22.97
N VAL A 50 -1.95 20.02 22.03
CA VAL A 50 -2.23 19.80 20.60
C VAL A 50 -2.76 18.38 20.34
N LEU A 51 -2.15 17.35 20.92
CA LEU A 51 -2.63 15.96 20.74
C LEU A 51 -4.00 15.72 21.39
N LYS A 52 -4.22 16.25 22.60
CA LYS A 52 -5.52 16.16 23.30
C LYS A 52 -6.63 16.86 22.51
N ASN A 53 -6.31 17.99 21.87
CA ASN A 53 -7.27 18.76 21.07
C ASN A 53 -7.42 18.26 19.62
N THR A 54 -6.60 17.31 19.18
CA THR A 54 -6.68 16.77 17.82
C THR A 54 -7.92 15.91 17.69
N LYS A 55 -8.93 16.35 16.94
CA LYS A 55 -10.17 15.57 16.80
C LYS A 55 -9.91 14.23 16.08
N ILE A 56 -9.95 13.11 16.80
CA ILE A 56 -10.11 11.79 16.17
C ILE A 56 -11.56 11.68 15.73
N ARG A 57 -11.76 11.52 14.43
CA ARG A 57 -13.10 11.38 13.87
C ARG A 57 -13.53 9.93 13.98
N ILE A 58 -14.58 9.71 14.76
CA ILE A 58 -15.35 8.47 14.83
C ILE A 58 -16.82 8.80 14.53
N PRO A 59 -17.65 7.82 14.16
CA PRO A 59 -19.09 8.03 14.02
C PRO A 59 -19.69 8.70 15.26
N THR A 60 -20.63 9.62 15.08
CA THR A 60 -21.29 10.34 16.18
C THR A 60 -21.93 9.39 17.19
N SER A 61 -22.50 8.28 16.72
CA SER A 61 -23.06 7.23 17.58
C SER A 61 -22.05 6.65 18.58
N ALA A 62 -20.78 6.54 18.19
CA ALA A 62 -19.72 6.05 19.07
C ALA A 62 -19.30 7.09 20.13
N LEU A 63 -19.56 8.39 19.90
CA LEU A 63 -19.32 9.44 20.90
C LEU A 63 -20.38 9.47 22.01
N LEU A 64 -21.56 8.89 21.76
CA LEU A 64 -22.68 8.83 22.71
C LEU A 64 -22.60 7.64 23.67
N LEU A 65 -21.65 6.72 23.47
CA LEU A 65 -21.47 5.56 24.32
C LEU A 65 -20.87 5.95 25.69
N PRO A 66 -21.29 5.28 26.79
CA PRO A 66 -20.82 5.60 28.14
C PRO A 66 -19.34 5.30 28.36
N THR A 67 -18.77 4.41 27.54
CA THR A 67 -17.35 4.05 27.55
C THR A 67 -16.72 4.42 26.22
N LYS A 68 -15.45 4.86 26.27
CA LYS A 68 -14.68 5.10 25.04
C LYS A 68 -14.50 3.79 24.25
N PRO A 69 -14.47 3.86 22.90
CA PRO A 69 -14.30 2.66 22.08
C PRO A 69 -12.98 1.93 22.32
N LYS A 70 -13.00 0.62 22.08
CA LYS A 70 -11.80 -0.23 22.07
C LYS A 70 -11.10 -0.16 20.73
N VAL A 71 -9.79 0.07 20.73
CA VAL A 71 -9.00 0.26 19.53
C VAL A 71 -7.79 -0.66 19.52
N CYS A 72 -7.65 -1.46 18.47
CA CYS A 72 -6.43 -2.21 18.24
C CYS A 72 -5.54 -1.47 17.24
N ILE A 73 -4.33 -1.09 17.64
CA ILE A 73 -3.40 -0.38 16.77
C ILE A 73 -2.34 -1.32 16.19
N GLY A 74 -2.19 -1.29 14.87
CA GLY A 74 -1.06 -1.92 14.19
C GLY A 74 0.24 -1.16 14.48
N MET A 75 1.12 -1.74 15.31
CA MET A 75 2.40 -1.15 15.69
C MET A 75 3.54 -1.75 14.88
N SER A 76 4.29 -0.88 14.18
CA SER A 76 5.40 -1.29 13.31
C SER A 76 6.79 -1.05 13.92
N GLY A 77 6.86 -0.49 15.13
CA GLY A 77 8.11 0.00 15.73
C GLY A 77 8.58 1.36 15.19
N GLY A 78 7.86 1.92 14.20
CA GLY A 78 8.11 3.24 13.64
C GLY A 78 7.40 4.37 14.35
N VAL A 79 7.93 5.59 14.21
CA VAL A 79 7.41 6.83 14.83
C VAL A 79 5.92 7.10 14.56
N ASP A 80 5.44 6.75 13.37
CA ASP A 80 4.07 7.06 12.94
C ASP A 80 3.03 6.25 13.73
N SER A 81 3.24 4.93 13.85
CA SER A 81 2.41 4.07 14.68
C SER A 81 2.50 4.45 16.16
N THR A 82 3.69 4.85 16.64
CA THR A 82 3.86 5.19 18.05
C THR A 82 3.14 6.49 18.43
N ILE A 83 3.25 7.55 17.61
CA ILE A 83 2.51 8.80 17.85
C ILE A 83 1.01 8.57 17.71
N THR A 84 0.60 7.70 16.80
CA THR A 84 -0.80 7.28 16.67
C THR A 84 -1.31 6.63 17.97
N ALA A 85 -0.56 5.69 18.55
CA ALA A 85 -0.91 5.05 19.83
C ALA A 85 -1.00 6.06 20.97
N LYS A 86 -0.01 6.96 21.07
CA LYS A 86 0.00 8.02 22.09
C LYS A 86 -1.24 8.92 21.99
N LEU A 87 -1.59 9.33 20.77
CA LEU A 87 -2.74 10.18 20.52
C LEU A 87 -4.05 9.49 20.95
N LEU A 88 -4.22 8.20 20.62
CA LEU A 88 -5.39 7.41 21.06
C LEU A 88 -5.45 7.29 22.60
N LYS A 89 -4.33 6.96 23.26
CA LYS A 89 -4.26 6.83 24.71
C LYS A 89 -4.59 8.16 25.42
N LEU A 90 -4.04 9.28 24.95
CA LEU A 90 -4.32 10.61 25.48
C LEU A 90 -5.80 11.03 25.38
N GLN A 91 -6.54 10.45 24.42
CA GLN A 91 -7.98 10.69 24.26
C GLN A 91 -8.86 9.69 25.02
N GLY A 92 -8.25 8.83 25.83
CA GLY A 92 -8.95 7.90 26.72
C GLY A 92 -9.50 6.65 26.02
N PHE A 93 -9.05 6.33 24.80
CA PHE A 93 -9.41 5.06 24.16
C PHE A 93 -8.77 3.88 24.92
N ASP A 94 -9.45 2.73 24.90
CA ASP A 94 -8.87 1.47 25.36
C ASP A 94 -8.00 0.89 24.22
N VAL A 95 -6.69 1.08 24.33
CA VAL A 95 -5.73 0.80 23.25
C VAL A 95 -4.98 -0.50 23.50
N THR A 96 -5.03 -1.40 22.53
CA THR A 96 -4.17 -2.60 22.46
C THR A 96 -3.29 -2.55 21.22
N GLY A 97 -1.98 -2.71 21.38
CA GLY A 97 -1.02 -2.81 20.28
C GLY A 97 -0.92 -4.23 19.72
N VAL A 98 -0.81 -4.33 18.40
CA VAL A 98 -0.47 -5.58 17.70
C VAL A 98 0.64 -5.34 16.69
N PHE A 99 1.70 -6.12 16.79
CA PHE A 99 2.73 -6.23 15.76
C PHE A 99 2.34 -7.29 14.73
N ILE A 100 2.26 -6.91 13.46
CA ILE A 100 1.91 -7.83 12.37
C ILE A 100 3.20 -8.35 11.73
N LYS A 101 3.47 -9.66 11.88
CA LYS A 101 4.52 -10.36 11.16
C LYS A 101 3.93 -10.97 9.88
N SER A 102 4.27 -10.41 8.71
CA SER A 102 3.78 -10.90 7.41
C SER A 102 4.88 -11.45 6.50
N TRP A 103 6.13 -11.45 6.95
CA TRP A 103 7.26 -11.97 6.19
C TRP A 103 8.27 -12.63 7.14
N ASP A 104 8.91 -13.71 6.68
CA ASP A 104 10.02 -14.34 7.40
C ASP A 104 11.35 -14.05 6.69
N GLU A 105 12.22 -13.28 7.35
CA GLU A 105 13.52 -12.89 6.77
C GLU A 105 14.63 -13.92 7.05
N VAL A 106 14.41 -14.82 8.00
CA VAL A 106 15.39 -15.84 8.42
C VAL A 106 15.63 -16.84 7.29
N GLU A 107 14.59 -17.16 6.51
CA GLU A 107 14.69 -18.05 5.35
C GLU A 107 15.46 -17.42 4.17
N ASP A 108 15.61 -16.08 4.15
CA ASP A 108 15.93 -15.34 2.93
C ASP A 108 17.29 -14.60 2.96
N THR A 109 17.74 -14.09 4.11
CA THR A 109 18.91 -13.19 4.15
C THR A 109 19.76 -13.20 5.44
N GLY A 110 19.35 -13.96 6.47
CA GLY A 110 20.08 -14.02 7.75
C GLY A 110 20.15 -12.71 8.55
N ARG A 111 19.41 -11.66 8.13
CA ARG A 111 19.26 -10.39 8.86
C ARG A 111 17.81 -10.26 9.33
N CYS A 112 17.59 -10.11 10.64
CA CYS A 112 16.24 -10.02 11.21
C CYS A 112 15.84 -8.55 11.49
N GLN A 113 15.44 -7.82 10.44
CA GLN A 113 14.75 -6.54 10.58
C GLN A 113 13.42 -6.72 11.33
N GLY A 114 12.66 -7.78 11.04
CA GLY A 114 11.38 -8.05 11.70
C GLY A 114 11.48 -8.18 13.22
N GLU A 115 12.54 -8.80 13.75
CA GLU A 115 12.74 -8.90 15.20
C GLU A 115 13.16 -7.57 15.84
N ARG A 116 13.93 -6.75 15.10
CA ARG A 116 14.25 -5.39 15.55
C ARG A 116 13.00 -4.52 15.61
N ASP A 117 12.17 -4.57 14.57
CA ASP A 117 10.92 -3.83 14.51
C ASP A 117 9.94 -4.30 15.61
N TRP A 118 9.92 -5.60 15.93
CA TRP A 118 9.16 -6.13 17.07
C TRP A 118 9.65 -5.56 18.40
N LYS A 119 10.96 -5.62 18.66
CA LYS A 119 11.56 -5.08 19.89
C LYS A 119 11.26 -3.59 20.04
N ASP A 120 11.38 -2.85 18.95
CA ASP A 120 11.07 -1.42 18.91
C ASP A 120 9.61 -1.11 19.20
N ALA A 121 8.70 -1.95 18.69
CA ALA A 121 7.27 -1.82 18.95
C ALA A 121 6.94 -2.17 20.42
N LEU A 122 7.64 -3.15 20.99
CA LEU A 122 7.51 -3.53 22.40
C LEU A 122 8.00 -2.41 23.34
N GLU A 123 9.21 -1.89 23.12
CA GLU A 123 9.76 -0.74 23.89
C GLU A 123 8.81 0.47 23.84
N ALA A 124 8.26 0.76 22.65
CA ALA A 124 7.29 1.83 22.48
C ALA A 124 5.97 1.58 23.23
N SER A 125 5.49 0.33 23.27
CA SER A 125 4.26 -0.03 23.97
C SER A 125 4.41 0.02 25.49
N GLU A 126 5.56 -0.38 26.02
CA GLU A 126 5.88 -0.31 27.44
C GLU A 126 5.91 1.13 27.93
N PHE A 127 6.55 2.03 27.16
CA PHE A 127 6.56 3.46 27.48
C PHE A 127 5.15 4.08 27.49
N LEU A 128 4.27 3.65 26.57
CA LEU A 128 2.91 4.18 26.46
C LEU A 128 1.91 3.52 27.41
N ASP A 129 2.35 2.52 28.19
CA ASP A 129 1.49 1.69 29.03
C ASP A 129 0.29 1.12 28.24
N ILE A 130 0.59 0.43 27.14
CA ILE A 130 -0.41 -0.27 26.32
C ILE A 130 -0.05 -1.76 26.20
N PRO A 131 -1.03 -2.69 26.30
CA PRO A 131 -0.81 -4.10 26.02
C PRO A 131 -0.30 -4.29 24.59
N MET A 132 0.61 -5.25 24.40
CA MET A 132 1.22 -5.52 23.10
C MET A 132 1.22 -7.01 22.77
N PHE A 133 0.77 -7.33 21.56
CA PHE A 133 0.67 -8.70 21.05
C PHE A 133 1.33 -8.83 19.68
N LYS A 134 1.56 -10.07 19.25
CA LYS A 134 2.13 -10.39 17.93
C LYS A 134 1.12 -11.23 17.16
N ALA A 135 0.88 -10.88 15.90
CA ALA A 135 0.07 -11.65 14.97
C ALA A 135 0.97 -12.17 13.83
N ASP A 136 0.99 -13.49 13.63
CA ASP A 136 1.73 -14.12 12.53
C ASP A 136 0.80 -14.35 11.33
N PHE A 137 0.96 -13.52 10.31
CA PHE A 137 0.24 -13.56 9.03
C PHE A 137 1.16 -13.89 7.86
N VAL A 138 2.32 -14.53 8.10
CA VAL A 138 3.28 -14.86 7.03
C VAL A 138 2.61 -15.71 5.94
N LYS A 139 1.85 -16.74 6.35
CA LYS A 139 1.12 -17.62 5.42
C LYS A 139 0.01 -16.89 4.68
N ASP A 140 -0.70 -16.01 5.35
CA ASP A 140 -1.80 -15.25 4.74
C ASP A 140 -1.27 -14.25 3.72
N TYR A 141 -0.20 -13.51 4.05
CA TYR A 141 0.46 -12.61 3.13
C TYR A 141 0.99 -13.35 1.89
N TRP A 142 1.63 -14.49 2.10
CA TRP A 142 2.12 -15.33 1.01
C TRP A 142 0.99 -15.70 0.03
N ASN A 143 -0.13 -16.18 0.56
CA ASN A 143 -1.24 -16.69 -0.26
C ASN A 143 -2.13 -15.60 -0.86
N ARG A 144 -2.42 -14.53 -0.11
CA ARG A 144 -3.36 -13.46 -0.51
C ARG A 144 -2.71 -12.33 -1.29
N VAL A 145 -1.39 -12.16 -1.20
CA VAL A 145 -0.67 -11.03 -1.80
C VAL A 145 0.48 -11.51 -2.67
N PHE A 146 1.39 -12.30 -2.10
CA PHE A 146 2.68 -12.56 -2.74
C PHE A 146 2.59 -13.46 -3.98
N ILE A 147 1.76 -14.52 -3.94
CA ILE A 147 1.54 -15.39 -5.09
C ILE A 147 1.02 -14.60 -6.30
N ASP A 148 0.03 -13.73 -6.10
CA ASP A 148 -0.55 -12.95 -7.20
C ASP A 148 0.39 -11.83 -7.67
N PHE A 149 1.22 -11.28 -6.78
CA PHE A 149 2.35 -10.44 -7.15
C PHE A 149 3.31 -11.16 -8.11
N LEU A 150 3.71 -12.40 -7.82
CA LEU A 150 4.59 -13.17 -8.72
C LEU A 150 3.91 -13.48 -10.07
N LYS A 151 2.64 -13.93 -10.04
CA LYS A 151 1.87 -14.18 -11.28
C LYS A 151 1.73 -12.91 -12.14
N GLY A 152 1.58 -11.75 -11.51
CA GLY A 152 1.52 -10.47 -12.22
C GLY A 152 2.79 -10.26 -13.05
N TYR A 153 3.96 -10.43 -12.45
CA TYR A 153 5.24 -10.37 -13.15
C TYR A 153 5.35 -11.42 -14.26
N GLU A 154 4.98 -12.68 -14.00
CA GLU A 154 5.03 -13.74 -15.02
C GLU A 154 4.16 -13.41 -16.25
N ASN A 155 3.09 -12.64 -16.06
CA ASN A 155 2.21 -12.16 -17.13
C ASN A 155 2.63 -10.79 -17.73
N GLY A 156 3.79 -10.26 -17.35
CA GLY A 156 4.31 -8.98 -17.86
C GLY A 156 3.62 -7.74 -17.29
N LEU A 157 2.93 -7.88 -16.16
CA LEU A 157 2.35 -6.78 -15.41
C LEU A 157 3.35 -6.23 -14.40
N THR A 158 3.13 -5.00 -13.93
CA THR A 158 3.84 -4.42 -12.78
C THR A 158 2.87 -4.27 -11.61
N PRO A 159 2.65 -5.32 -10.80
CA PRO A 159 1.70 -5.28 -9.69
C PRO A 159 2.17 -4.37 -8.54
N ASN A 160 1.22 -3.87 -7.75
CA ASN A 160 1.49 -3.09 -6.55
C ASN A 160 1.12 -3.90 -5.28
N PRO A 161 2.06 -4.62 -4.65
CA PRO A 161 1.76 -5.50 -3.52
C PRO A 161 1.35 -4.73 -2.27
N ASP A 162 1.72 -3.46 -2.14
CA ASP A 162 1.40 -2.64 -0.96
C ASP A 162 -0.09 -2.29 -0.91
N VAL A 163 -0.71 -2.05 -2.06
CA VAL A 163 -2.16 -1.83 -2.17
C VAL A 163 -2.93 -3.07 -1.72
N TRP A 164 -2.53 -4.25 -2.22
CA TRP A 164 -3.14 -5.53 -1.83
C TRP A 164 -2.87 -5.88 -0.38
N CYS A 165 -1.66 -5.61 0.13
CA CYS A 165 -1.32 -5.78 1.54
C CYS A 165 -2.22 -4.96 2.46
N ASN A 166 -2.54 -3.71 2.11
CA ASN A 166 -3.49 -2.92 2.87
C ASN A 166 -4.87 -3.57 2.84
N ARG A 167 -5.40 -3.83 1.65
CA ARG A 167 -6.72 -4.42 1.46
C ARG A 167 -6.89 -5.76 2.17
N GLU A 168 -6.00 -6.72 1.95
CA GLU A 168 -6.17 -8.12 2.35
C GLU A 168 -5.61 -8.44 3.75
N ILE A 169 -4.57 -7.72 4.19
CA ILE A 169 -3.89 -8.01 5.47
C ILE A 169 -4.21 -6.96 6.52
N LYS A 170 -3.92 -5.68 6.25
CA LYS A 170 -4.00 -4.64 7.29
C LYS A 170 -5.42 -4.21 7.64
N PHE A 171 -6.35 -4.28 6.71
CA PHE A 171 -7.73 -3.82 6.95
C PHE A 171 -8.77 -4.93 6.94
N ASP A 172 -8.43 -6.11 6.41
CA ASP A 172 -9.32 -7.27 6.42
C ASP A 172 -8.88 -8.26 7.52
N LEU A 173 -7.81 -9.02 7.29
CA LEU A 173 -7.35 -10.04 8.24
C LEU A 173 -7.00 -9.49 9.63
N PHE A 174 -6.30 -8.35 9.71
CA PHE A 174 -5.96 -7.73 10.98
C PHE A 174 -7.19 -7.25 11.75
N PHE A 175 -8.19 -6.71 11.05
CA PHE A 175 -9.43 -6.31 11.72
C PHE A 175 -10.15 -7.51 12.31
N ASP A 176 -10.33 -8.58 11.52
CA ASP A 176 -11.02 -9.79 11.99
C ASP A 176 -10.27 -10.40 13.18
N PHE A 177 -8.94 -10.51 13.10
CA PHE A 177 -8.10 -10.93 14.21
C PHE A 177 -8.30 -10.05 15.46
N ALA A 178 -8.26 -8.73 15.31
CA ALA A 178 -8.40 -7.82 16.44
C ALA A 178 -9.80 -7.88 17.05
N LYS A 179 -10.84 -8.04 16.22
CA LYS A 179 -12.22 -8.16 16.66
C LYS A 179 -12.45 -9.44 17.44
N GLU A 180 -11.96 -10.57 16.94
CA GLU A 180 -12.13 -11.88 17.59
C GLU A 180 -11.34 -12.00 18.89
N ASN A 181 -10.12 -11.47 18.95
CA ASN A 181 -9.23 -11.68 20.10
C ASN A 181 -9.37 -10.62 21.19
N PHE A 182 -9.74 -9.39 20.84
CA PHE A 182 -9.78 -8.27 21.78
C PHE A 182 -11.15 -7.57 21.83
N GLY A 183 -12.10 -7.97 20.99
CA GLY A 183 -13.44 -7.38 20.96
C GLY A 183 -13.44 -5.92 20.54
N VAL A 184 -12.47 -5.48 19.71
CA VAL A 184 -12.30 -4.06 19.38
C VAL A 184 -13.44 -3.49 18.55
N ASP A 185 -13.67 -2.19 18.67
CA ASP A 185 -14.62 -1.46 17.83
C ASP A 185 -13.95 -0.97 16.55
N TYR A 186 -12.66 -0.59 16.66
CA TYR A 186 -11.87 -0.07 15.54
C TYR A 186 -10.46 -0.65 15.53
N ILE A 187 -9.85 -0.65 14.34
CA ILE A 187 -8.40 -0.72 14.19
C ILE A 187 -7.81 0.66 13.91
N ALA A 188 -6.58 0.88 14.35
CA ALA A 188 -5.83 2.09 14.02
C ALA A 188 -4.51 1.78 13.34
N THR A 189 -4.07 2.69 12.49
CA THR A 189 -2.76 2.60 11.82
C THR A 189 -2.12 3.98 11.71
N GLY A 190 -0.79 4.02 11.59
CA GLY A 190 -0.05 5.25 11.31
C GLY A 190 -0.10 5.68 9.84
N HIS A 191 -1.22 5.51 9.15
CA HIS A 191 -1.35 5.96 7.76
C HIS A 191 -1.63 7.46 7.68
N TYR A 192 -0.94 8.13 6.76
CA TYR A 192 -1.21 9.51 6.36
C TYR A 192 -2.40 9.52 5.38
N SER A 193 -3.61 9.55 5.93
CA SER A 193 -4.86 9.74 5.20
C SER A 193 -5.93 10.19 6.19
N ASN A 194 -7.03 10.77 5.70
CA ASN A 194 -8.12 11.24 6.54
C ASN A 194 -9.39 10.46 6.24
N LEU A 195 -10.13 10.16 7.31
CA LEU A 195 -11.50 9.65 7.23
C LEU A 195 -12.45 10.74 7.71
N TYR A 196 -13.50 10.99 6.94
CA TYR A 196 -14.57 11.92 7.27
C TYR A 196 -15.88 11.14 7.31
N TYR A 197 -16.60 11.21 8.42
CA TYR A 197 -17.96 10.68 8.53
C TYR A 197 -18.93 11.82 8.25
N GLY A 198 -19.99 11.58 7.46
CA GLY A 198 -21.01 12.59 7.19
C GLY A 198 -21.73 13.04 8.47
N GLU A 199 -22.26 14.26 8.48
CA GLU A 199 -23.07 14.79 9.59
C GLU A 199 -24.50 14.21 9.54
N GLY A 200 -25.05 13.76 10.69
CA GLY A 200 -26.43 13.23 10.83
C GLY A 200 -26.51 11.87 11.53
N GLU A 201 -27.61 11.60 12.25
CA GLU A 201 -27.77 10.45 13.16
C GLU A 201 -27.68 9.06 12.47
N ASN A 202 -27.91 8.99 11.15
CA ASN A 202 -27.83 7.75 10.36
C ASN A 202 -26.63 7.68 9.40
N ASN A 203 -25.67 8.62 9.46
CA ASN A 203 -24.67 8.82 8.40
C ASN A 203 -23.35 8.05 8.56
N SER A 204 -23.32 7.01 9.40
CA SER A 204 -22.15 6.10 9.47
C SER A 204 -21.86 5.41 8.12
N ASP A 205 -22.85 5.39 7.22
CA ASP A 205 -22.70 4.90 5.85
C ASP A 205 -21.99 5.85 4.89
N ASN A 206 -21.85 7.13 5.25
CA ASN A 206 -21.24 8.17 4.44
C ASN A 206 -19.77 8.46 4.81
N LEU A 207 -18.99 7.40 5.06
CA LEU A 207 -17.55 7.51 5.27
C LEU A 207 -16.85 7.96 3.99
N GLN A 208 -16.03 8.99 4.05
CA GLN A 208 -15.20 9.43 2.93
C GLN A 208 -13.72 9.27 3.27
N LEU A 209 -12.98 8.60 2.39
CA LEU A 209 -11.52 8.60 2.39
C LEU A 209 -11.02 9.88 1.72
N HIS A 210 -10.09 10.58 2.36
CA HIS A 210 -9.51 11.83 1.87
C HIS A 210 -7.99 11.80 1.95
N ARG A 211 -7.36 12.57 1.06
CA ARG A 211 -5.91 12.75 1.08
C ARG A 211 -5.43 13.33 2.40
N ALA A 212 -4.21 12.97 2.78
CA ALA A 212 -3.55 13.60 3.93
C ALA A 212 -3.38 15.11 3.73
N VAL A 213 -3.18 15.82 4.84
CA VAL A 213 -2.69 17.21 4.82
C VAL A 213 -1.30 17.25 4.18
N ASP A 214 -0.44 16.29 4.52
CA ASP A 214 0.89 16.13 3.90
C ASP A 214 0.81 15.42 2.55
N LYS A 215 0.82 16.19 1.46
CA LYS A 215 0.75 15.63 0.09
C LYS A 215 1.97 14.78 -0.29
N ASN A 216 3.12 14.97 0.36
CA ASN A 216 4.33 14.20 0.09
C ASN A 216 4.32 12.82 0.77
N LYS A 217 3.52 12.70 1.83
CA LYS A 217 3.35 11.48 2.64
C LYS A 217 1.99 10.84 2.49
N ASP A 218 1.06 11.46 1.78
CA ASP A 218 -0.27 10.95 1.48
C ASP A 218 -0.25 9.49 1.02
N GLN A 219 -0.97 8.66 1.76
CA GLN A 219 -1.06 7.22 1.58
C GLN A 219 -2.43 6.77 1.07
N THR A 220 -3.33 7.68 0.71
CA THR A 220 -4.63 7.34 0.09
C THR A 220 -4.51 6.41 -1.10
N PHE A 221 -3.47 6.58 -1.92
CA PHE A 221 -3.17 5.67 -3.04
C PHE A 221 -3.12 4.19 -2.61
N PHE A 222 -2.52 3.91 -1.45
CA PHE A 222 -2.40 2.53 -0.95
C PHE A 222 -3.68 2.01 -0.29
N LEU A 223 -4.63 2.90 0.00
CA LEU A 223 -5.90 2.61 0.66
C LEU A 223 -7.09 2.59 -0.31
N CYS A 224 -6.90 3.03 -1.57
CA CYS A 224 -8.00 3.19 -2.53
C CYS A 224 -8.70 1.88 -2.92
N MET A 225 -8.02 0.75 -2.73
CA MET A 225 -8.57 -0.60 -2.94
C MET A 225 -9.15 -1.22 -1.66
N THR A 226 -9.02 -0.55 -0.50
CA THR A 226 -9.65 -1.03 0.74
C THR A 226 -11.15 -0.82 0.66
N LYS A 227 -11.93 -1.84 1.02
CA LYS A 227 -13.39 -1.76 1.01
C LYS A 227 -13.89 -0.72 2.00
N GLY A 228 -14.92 0.04 1.62
CA GLY A 228 -15.52 1.06 2.49
C GLY A 228 -15.99 0.51 3.83
N GLU A 229 -16.54 -0.71 3.86
CA GLU A 229 -16.96 -1.39 5.10
C GLU A 229 -15.82 -1.54 6.12
N ARG A 230 -14.61 -1.86 5.65
CA ARG A 230 -13.42 -1.99 6.51
C ARG A 230 -12.87 -0.63 6.92
N LEU A 231 -12.95 0.36 6.03
CA LEU A 231 -12.54 1.73 6.36
C LEU A 231 -13.44 2.35 7.45
N LYS A 232 -14.73 1.99 7.54
CA LYS A 232 -15.64 2.45 8.62
C LYS A 232 -15.19 1.99 10.00
N GLN A 233 -14.37 0.94 10.04
CA GLN A 233 -13.83 0.33 11.24
C GLN A 233 -12.35 0.71 11.45
N ALA A 234 -11.84 1.69 10.72
CA ALA A 234 -10.45 2.13 10.77
C ALA A 234 -10.32 3.56 11.31
N LEU A 235 -9.16 3.85 11.93
CA LEU A 235 -8.76 5.16 12.39
C LEU A 235 -7.38 5.53 11.81
N PHE A 236 -7.27 6.78 11.33
CA PHE A 236 -6.02 7.40 10.88
C PHE A 236 -5.73 8.70 11.65
N PRO A 237 -5.35 8.61 12.94
CA PRO A 237 -5.23 9.78 13.81
C PRO A 237 -4.19 10.82 13.36
N ILE A 238 -3.22 10.43 12.53
CA ILE A 238 -2.13 11.32 12.10
C ILE A 238 -2.33 11.98 10.74
N GLY A 239 -3.43 11.70 10.03
CA GLY A 239 -3.69 12.23 8.68
C GLY A 239 -3.79 13.76 8.59
N GLY A 240 -4.05 14.42 9.71
CA GLY A 240 -4.10 15.88 9.86
C GLY A 240 -2.74 16.56 10.02
N PHE A 241 -1.64 15.81 10.10
CA PHE A 241 -0.30 16.36 10.35
C PHE A 241 0.67 16.15 9.19
N THR A 242 1.67 17.02 9.13
CA THR A 242 2.88 16.77 8.34
C THR A 242 3.81 15.80 9.03
N LYS A 243 4.61 15.07 8.26
CA LYS A 243 5.63 14.18 8.82
C LYS A 243 6.63 14.94 9.68
N GLU A 244 7.00 16.14 9.28
CA GLU A 244 7.89 17.01 10.04
C GLU A 244 7.28 17.33 11.42
N LYS A 245 5.97 17.60 11.47
CA LYS A 245 5.26 17.84 12.73
C LYS A 245 5.24 16.59 13.61
N ILE A 246 4.92 15.41 13.05
CA ILE A 246 4.96 14.13 13.78
C ILE A 246 6.35 13.82 14.32
N VAL A 247 7.42 14.07 13.55
CA VAL A 247 8.80 13.89 14.02
C VAL A 247 9.15 14.90 15.10
N SER A 248 8.72 16.15 14.97
CA SER A 248 8.96 17.18 16.00
C SER A 248 8.29 16.82 17.33
N PHE A 249 7.06 16.32 17.27
CA PHE A 249 6.32 15.80 18.41
C PHE A 249 7.01 14.62 19.07
N ALA A 250 7.52 13.68 18.27
CA ALA A 250 8.21 12.55 18.84
C ALA A 250 9.53 12.93 19.52
N LYS A 251 10.19 14.02 19.10
CA LYS A 251 11.43 14.51 19.71
C LYS A 251 11.22 15.19 21.07
N THR A 252 10.03 15.68 21.38
CA THR A 252 9.73 16.31 22.69
C THR A 252 9.44 15.28 23.77
N ILE A 253 9.18 14.03 23.39
CA ILE A 253 8.89 12.95 24.34
C ILE A 253 10.22 12.42 24.92
N PRO A 254 10.42 12.43 26.25
CA PRO A 254 11.57 11.78 26.87
C PRO A 254 11.68 10.32 26.44
N ASP A 255 12.90 9.82 26.26
CA ASP A 255 13.19 8.43 25.84
C ASP A 255 12.73 7.99 24.43
N PHE A 256 12.06 8.88 23.67
CA PHE A 256 11.65 8.61 22.28
C PHE A 256 12.71 8.92 21.21
N SER A 257 13.86 9.46 21.61
CA SER A 257 14.94 9.88 20.67
C SER A 257 15.38 8.74 19.74
N LYS A 258 15.42 7.50 20.24
CA LYS A 258 15.74 6.29 19.45
C LYS A 258 14.72 6.02 18.34
N ILE A 259 13.42 6.24 18.59
CA ILE A 259 12.36 6.02 17.60
C ILE A 259 12.37 7.13 16.54
N THR A 260 12.67 8.38 16.94
CA THR A 260 12.69 9.53 16.01
C THR A 260 13.86 9.53 15.02
N SER A 261 14.97 8.88 15.36
CA SER A 261 16.14 8.77 14.48
C SER A 261 15.95 7.74 13.35
N LYS A 262 14.89 6.93 13.41
CA LYS A 262 14.64 5.87 12.43
C LYS A 262 14.13 6.43 11.12
N LYS A 263 14.73 5.94 10.03
CA LYS A 263 14.27 6.24 8.67
C LYS A 263 12.93 5.56 8.43
N SER A 264 12.02 6.25 7.74
CA SER A 264 10.79 5.64 7.26
C SER A 264 11.10 4.40 6.41
N SER A 265 10.37 3.32 6.62
CA SER A 265 10.46 2.10 5.81
C SER A 265 10.27 2.43 4.32
N ARG A 266 11.13 1.86 3.47
CA ARG A 266 11.07 1.97 2.01
C ARG A 266 11.19 0.57 1.43
N GLY A 267 10.55 0.33 0.29
CA GLY A 267 10.51 -0.99 -0.36
C GLY A 267 9.14 -1.65 -0.19
N ILE A 268 9.06 -2.93 -0.56
CA ILE A 268 7.80 -3.69 -0.50
C ILE A 268 7.40 -3.88 0.97
N CYS A 269 6.13 -3.66 1.30
CA CYS A 269 5.63 -3.77 2.66
C CYS A 269 5.98 -5.15 3.26
N PHE A 270 6.53 -5.14 4.48
CA PHE A 270 7.04 -6.31 5.23
C PHE A 270 8.31 -7.00 4.68
N ILE A 271 8.68 -6.80 3.42
CA ILE A 271 9.89 -7.40 2.81
C ILE A 271 11.09 -6.45 2.84
N GLY A 272 10.82 -5.14 2.77
CA GLY A 272 11.84 -4.08 2.80
C GLY A 272 12.46 -3.77 1.43
N LYS A 273 13.61 -3.10 1.45
CA LYS A 273 14.30 -2.63 0.24
C LYS A 273 15.25 -3.70 -0.30
N ARG A 274 14.93 -4.27 -1.46
CA ARG A 274 15.79 -5.20 -2.21
C ARG A 274 15.85 -4.80 -3.69
N PRO A 275 16.97 -5.04 -4.40
CA PRO A 275 16.98 -4.95 -5.86
C PRO A 275 15.98 -5.94 -6.44
N LEU A 276 15.05 -5.46 -7.27
CA LEU A 276 13.96 -6.28 -7.80
C LEU A 276 14.44 -7.54 -8.54
N PRO A 277 15.48 -7.49 -9.41
CA PRO A 277 15.94 -8.70 -10.09
C PRO A 277 16.44 -9.76 -9.13
N ASP A 278 17.21 -9.36 -8.11
CA ASP A 278 17.79 -10.30 -7.16
C ASP A 278 16.67 -10.92 -6.29
N PHE A 279 15.67 -10.13 -5.93
CA PHE A 279 14.48 -10.61 -5.22
C PHE A 279 13.64 -11.58 -6.07
N LEU A 280 13.28 -11.21 -7.30
CA LEU A 280 12.47 -12.06 -8.17
C LEU A 280 13.18 -13.36 -8.52
N SER A 281 14.52 -13.36 -8.65
CA SER A 281 15.31 -14.56 -9.00
C SER A 281 15.19 -15.71 -8.00
N GLN A 282 14.76 -15.42 -6.77
CA GLN A 282 14.53 -16.43 -5.72
C GLN A 282 13.26 -17.26 -5.99
N TYR A 283 12.33 -16.71 -6.77
CA TYR A 283 11.00 -17.30 -7.00
C TYR A 283 10.71 -17.60 -8.47
N ILE A 284 11.27 -16.80 -9.38
CA ILE A 284 11.07 -16.89 -10.83
C ILE A 284 12.44 -17.05 -11.50
N PRO A 285 12.69 -18.12 -12.28
CA PRO A 285 13.92 -18.27 -13.04
C PRO A 285 14.11 -17.11 -14.02
N LEU A 286 15.14 -16.29 -13.80
CA LEU A 286 15.49 -15.20 -14.69
C LEU A 286 16.42 -15.69 -15.80
N LYS A 287 16.18 -15.21 -17.02
CA LYS A 287 17.03 -15.50 -18.18
C LYS A 287 17.56 -14.19 -18.75
N PRO A 288 18.87 -14.06 -18.97
CA PRO A 288 19.40 -12.91 -19.68
C PRO A 288 18.77 -12.76 -21.07
N GLY A 289 18.61 -11.52 -21.52
CA GLY A 289 18.06 -11.20 -22.83
C GLY A 289 18.59 -9.87 -23.35
N GLU A 290 18.10 -9.46 -24.52
CA GLU A 290 18.66 -8.35 -25.28
C GLU A 290 17.77 -7.10 -25.22
N PHE A 291 18.42 -5.94 -25.30
CA PHE A 291 17.72 -4.66 -25.48
C PHE A 291 17.53 -4.38 -26.98
N PHE A 292 16.30 -4.04 -27.36
CA PHE A 292 15.97 -3.61 -28.71
C PHE A 292 15.66 -2.12 -28.72
N ASP A 293 16.43 -1.35 -29.49
CA ASP A 293 16.17 0.07 -29.68
C ASP A 293 15.18 0.29 -30.82
N ILE A 294 13.99 0.77 -30.47
CA ILE A 294 12.91 1.00 -31.44
C ILE A 294 13.16 2.20 -32.34
N SER A 295 14.05 3.13 -31.96
CA SER A 295 14.36 4.31 -32.76
C SER A 295 15.31 4.00 -33.92
N THR A 296 16.24 3.06 -33.71
CA THR A 296 17.19 2.59 -34.72
C THR A 296 16.76 1.27 -35.37
N ASN A 297 15.74 0.61 -34.82
CA ASN A 297 15.27 -0.71 -35.22
C ASN A 297 16.38 -1.78 -35.14
N GLN A 298 17.23 -1.68 -34.12
CA GLN A 298 18.40 -2.56 -33.93
C GLN A 298 18.52 -3.03 -32.48
N PHE A 299 19.13 -4.20 -32.29
CA PHE A 299 19.57 -4.63 -30.97
C PHE A 299 20.78 -3.82 -30.51
N ILE A 300 20.78 -3.43 -29.23
CA ILE A 300 21.92 -2.77 -28.60
C ILE A 300 23.00 -3.82 -28.35
N LYS A 301 24.04 -3.82 -29.20
CA LYS A 301 25.14 -4.79 -29.15
C LYS A 301 25.87 -4.78 -27.80
N ASN A 302 26.34 -5.94 -27.36
CA ASN A 302 27.15 -6.12 -26.15
C ASN A 302 26.49 -5.62 -24.85
N ARG A 303 25.14 -5.60 -24.81
CA ARG A 303 24.34 -5.21 -23.66
C ARG A 303 23.24 -6.23 -23.45
N GLN A 304 23.13 -6.73 -22.21
CA GLN A 304 22.11 -7.69 -21.83
C GLN A 304 21.43 -7.24 -20.55
N HIS A 305 20.15 -7.58 -20.44
CA HIS A 305 19.39 -7.43 -19.20
C HIS A 305 19.32 -8.75 -18.44
N LYS A 306 19.03 -8.70 -17.13
CA LYS A 306 18.86 -9.90 -16.30
C LYS A 306 17.58 -10.70 -16.61
N GLY A 307 16.62 -10.10 -17.32
CA GLY A 307 15.37 -10.73 -17.76
C GLY A 307 14.28 -9.70 -17.97
N ALA A 308 13.47 -9.84 -19.03
CA ALA A 308 12.47 -8.84 -19.41
C ALA A 308 11.44 -8.58 -18.28
N ILE A 309 11.14 -9.61 -17.50
CA ILE A 309 10.26 -9.56 -16.32
C ILE A 309 10.68 -8.54 -15.26
N CYS A 310 11.95 -8.14 -15.22
CA CYS A 310 12.47 -7.17 -14.26
C CYS A 310 12.31 -5.71 -14.70
N TYR A 311 11.70 -5.45 -15.85
CA TYR A 311 11.63 -4.12 -16.46
C TYR A 311 10.19 -3.66 -16.61
N THR A 312 9.96 -2.39 -16.29
CA THR A 312 8.66 -1.73 -16.40
C THR A 312 8.74 -0.54 -17.35
N ILE A 313 7.64 -0.23 -18.06
CA ILE A 313 7.55 0.94 -18.94
C ILE A 313 7.91 2.22 -18.17
N GLY A 314 8.72 3.08 -18.80
CA GLY A 314 9.25 4.31 -18.22
C GLY A 314 10.42 4.12 -17.25
N GLN A 315 10.84 2.88 -16.98
CA GLN A 315 12.08 2.63 -16.25
C GLN A 315 13.26 3.05 -17.11
N LYS A 316 14.23 3.76 -16.51
CA LYS A 316 15.56 3.94 -17.09
C LYS A 316 16.39 2.66 -16.84
N PRO A 317 16.67 1.84 -17.86
CA PRO A 317 17.55 0.69 -17.69
C PRO A 317 19.01 1.17 -17.54
N HIS A 318 19.82 0.35 -16.88
CA HIS A 318 21.26 0.60 -16.82
C HIS A 318 21.90 0.06 -18.11
N ILE A 319 22.13 0.96 -19.06
CA ILE A 319 22.82 0.68 -20.32
C ILE A 319 23.94 1.69 -20.46
N ASP A 320 25.18 1.25 -20.29
CA ASP A 320 26.35 2.13 -20.32
C ASP A 320 26.78 2.48 -21.73
N SER A 321 27.49 3.61 -21.86
CA SER A 321 28.16 4.07 -23.08
C SER A 321 27.23 4.46 -24.23
N LEU A 322 26.02 4.94 -23.92
CA LEU A 322 25.11 5.55 -24.90
C LEU A 322 25.20 7.08 -24.85
N SER A 323 24.93 7.73 -25.99
CA SER A 323 24.99 9.20 -26.14
C SER A 323 23.95 9.95 -25.31
N GLU A 324 22.83 9.31 -25.01
CA GLU A 324 21.77 9.84 -24.16
C GLU A 324 21.17 8.75 -23.26
N LYS A 325 20.29 9.15 -22.33
CA LYS A 325 19.58 8.20 -21.49
C LYS A 325 18.54 7.46 -22.32
N TYR A 326 18.35 6.19 -22.01
CA TYR A 326 17.31 5.37 -22.61
C TYR A 326 16.20 5.08 -21.61
N PHE A 327 15.02 4.78 -22.11
CA PHE A 327 13.85 4.41 -21.32
C PHE A 327 13.15 3.19 -21.91
N VAL A 328 12.67 2.31 -21.05
CA VAL A 328 11.85 1.16 -21.43
C VAL A 328 10.51 1.66 -21.96
N VAL A 329 10.11 1.20 -23.14
CA VAL A 329 8.80 1.50 -23.75
C VAL A 329 7.89 0.28 -23.81
N ARG A 330 8.48 -0.93 -23.76
CA ARG A 330 7.77 -2.20 -23.73
C ARG A 330 8.69 -3.29 -23.18
N SER A 331 8.12 -4.23 -22.44
CA SER A 331 8.79 -5.46 -22.04
C SER A 331 8.01 -6.65 -22.62
N ASP A 332 8.67 -7.48 -23.43
CA ASP A 332 8.09 -8.71 -23.97
C ASP A 332 8.66 -9.91 -23.22
N ILE A 333 7.84 -10.46 -22.32
CA ILE A 333 8.22 -11.59 -21.47
C ILE A 333 8.37 -12.88 -22.29
N LYS A 334 7.56 -13.06 -23.34
CA LYS A 334 7.57 -14.29 -24.15
C LYS A 334 8.86 -14.39 -24.97
N SER A 335 9.23 -13.29 -25.63
CA SER A 335 10.45 -13.21 -26.43
C SER A 335 11.69 -12.89 -25.58
N ASN A 336 11.51 -12.52 -24.31
CA ASN A 336 12.55 -12.02 -23.40
C ASN A 336 13.35 -10.84 -23.98
N ILE A 337 12.62 -9.86 -24.55
CA ILE A 337 13.18 -8.64 -25.15
C ILE A 337 12.68 -7.42 -24.38
N VAL A 338 13.59 -6.51 -24.04
CA VAL A 338 13.23 -5.19 -23.50
C VAL A 338 13.40 -4.14 -24.59
N TYR A 339 12.28 -3.54 -24.99
CA TYR A 339 12.25 -2.47 -25.97
C TYR A 339 12.54 -1.15 -25.28
N VAL A 340 13.47 -0.39 -25.85
CA VAL A 340 13.94 0.88 -25.30
C VAL A 340 13.97 1.95 -26.39
N CYS A 341 13.92 3.20 -25.99
CA CYS A 341 14.17 4.33 -26.87
C CYS A 341 14.99 5.41 -26.16
N PRO A 342 15.67 6.29 -26.91
CA PRO A 342 16.32 7.47 -26.36
C PRO A 342 15.35 8.45 -25.67
N GLU A 343 15.84 9.19 -24.67
CA GLU A 343 15.11 10.24 -23.94
C GLU A 343 14.47 11.25 -24.89
N SER A 344 15.20 11.65 -25.94
CA SER A 344 14.72 12.58 -26.98
C SER A 344 13.45 12.12 -27.72
N GLN A 345 13.18 10.81 -27.76
CA GLN A 345 12.02 10.23 -28.45
C GLN A 345 10.99 9.61 -27.50
N PHE A 346 11.25 9.61 -26.21
CA PHE A 346 10.45 8.87 -25.23
C PHE A 346 8.96 9.28 -25.22
N ASP A 347 8.67 10.55 -25.52
CA ASP A 347 7.29 11.06 -25.60
C ASP A 347 6.46 10.40 -26.68
N ASN A 348 7.08 9.96 -27.78
CA ASN A 348 6.40 9.34 -28.90
C ASN A 348 5.87 7.94 -28.56
N TYR A 349 6.45 7.31 -27.52
CA TYR A 349 6.21 5.90 -27.19
C TYR A 349 5.73 5.67 -25.76
N SER A 350 5.53 6.74 -24.98
CA SER A 350 5.16 6.64 -23.56
C SER A 350 3.85 7.32 -23.20
N LYS A 351 3.27 8.15 -24.08
CA LYS A 351 2.06 8.93 -23.82
C LYS A 351 0.79 8.13 -24.11
N HIS A 352 0.01 7.86 -23.06
CA HIS A 352 -1.34 7.33 -23.18
C HIS A 352 -2.36 8.47 -23.12
N TYR A 353 -3.36 8.43 -23.99
CA TYR A 353 -4.53 9.32 -23.96
C TYR A 353 -5.75 8.66 -23.33
N ASN A 354 -5.80 7.33 -23.39
CA ASN A 354 -6.83 6.52 -22.79
C ASN A 354 -6.26 5.16 -22.39
N PHE A 355 -6.93 4.51 -21.46
CA PHE A 355 -6.66 3.16 -21.01
C PHE A 355 -7.92 2.59 -20.38
N LYS A 356 -7.89 1.32 -19.97
CA LYS A 356 -8.98 0.68 -19.26
C LYS A 356 -8.59 0.37 -17.83
N VAL A 357 -9.58 0.24 -16.97
CA VAL A 357 -9.39 -0.26 -15.61
C VAL A 357 -10.41 -1.35 -15.30
N TYR A 358 -9.96 -2.34 -14.56
CA TYR A 358 -10.77 -3.45 -14.07
C TYR A 358 -10.54 -3.65 -12.57
N SER A 359 -11.27 -4.57 -11.94
CA SER A 359 -11.28 -4.78 -10.49
C SER A 359 -11.53 -3.49 -9.69
N PHE A 360 -12.36 -2.57 -10.20
CA PHE A 360 -12.52 -1.27 -9.57
C PHE A 360 -13.26 -1.40 -8.22
N ASN A 361 -12.61 -0.97 -7.15
CA ASN A 361 -13.19 -0.85 -5.81
C ASN A 361 -13.71 0.57 -5.61
N TRP A 362 -15.03 0.74 -5.65
CA TRP A 362 -15.67 1.97 -5.20
C TRP A 362 -15.82 1.93 -3.67
N ILE A 363 -15.31 2.94 -2.97
CA ILE A 363 -15.34 2.99 -1.50
C ILE A 363 -16.78 3.16 -1.00
N ASN A 364 -17.56 3.99 -1.68
CA ASN A 364 -18.99 4.22 -1.41
C ASN A 364 -19.79 3.98 -2.70
N GLU A 365 -20.83 4.78 -2.88
CA GLU A 365 -21.67 4.81 -4.06
C GLU A 365 -20.90 5.10 -5.34
N ILE A 366 -21.37 4.45 -6.39
CA ILE A 366 -20.88 4.55 -7.75
C ILE A 366 -21.57 5.78 -8.39
N PRO A 367 -20.83 6.78 -8.89
CA PRO A 367 -21.44 7.93 -9.57
C PRO A 367 -22.28 7.46 -10.76
N ILE A 368 -23.54 7.88 -10.85
CA ILE A 368 -24.45 7.41 -11.90
C ILE A 368 -24.01 7.86 -13.30
N GLU A 369 -23.30 8.98 -13.36
CA GLU A 369 -22.75 9.58 -14.57
C GLU A 369 -21.75 8.66 -15.29
N ILE A 370 -21.17 7.65 -14.63
CA ILE A 370 -20.27 6.71 -15.33
C ILE A 370 -21.00 5.92 -16.43
N LYS A 371 -22.33 5.80 -16.36
CA LYS A 371 -23.16 5.12 -17.37
C LYS A 371 -23.70 6.08 -18.44
N SER A 372 -23.50 7.39 -18.26
CA SER A 372 -23.89 8.40 -19.23
C SER A 372 -22.92 8.46 -20.41
N GLU A 373 -23.38 9.04 -21.52
CA GLU A 373 -22.52 9.31 -22.67
C GLU A 373 -21.38 10.28 -22.34
N GLN A 374 -21.58 11.21 -21.40
CA GLN A 374 -20.58 12.19 -21.00
C GLN A 374 -19.52 11.57 -20.06
N GLY A 375 -19.92 10.58 -19.27
CA GLY A 375 -19.08 9.95 -18.25
C GLY A 375 -18.92 10.80 -17.00
N PHE A 376 -18.23 10.25 -16.01
CA PHE A 376 -17.94 10.96 -14.77
C PHE A 376 -16.57 11.63 -14.84
N LYS A 377 -16.52 12.95 -14.63
CA LYS A 377 -15.28 13.72 -14.59
C LYS A 377 -14.65 13.68 -13.21
N ALA A 378 -13.39 13.32 -13.14
CA ALA A 378 -12.64 13.11 -11.91
C ALA A 378 -11.18 13.52 -12.09
N ARG A 379 -10.41 13.48 -11.00
CA ARG A 379 -8.95 13.48 -11.03
C ARG A 379 -8.43 12.09 -10.72
N GLY A 380 -7.23 11.74 -11.16
CA GLY A 380 -6.63 10.46 -10.80
C GLY A 380 -5.11 10.48 -10.76
N ILE A 381 -4.54 9.48 -10.09
CA ILE A 381 -3.11 9.17 -10.15
C ILE A 381 -2.95 7.69 -10.53
N CYS A 382 -2.03 7.40 -11.46
CA CYS A 382 -1.79 6.04 -11.96
C CYS A 382 -0.60 5.35 -11.28
N ARG A 383 0.11 6.05 -10.38
CA ARG A 383 1.21 5.53 -9.57
C ARG A 383 1.37 6.39 -8.31
N HIS A 384 1.89 5.82 -7.22
CA HIS A 384 2.19 6.57 -6.02
C HIS A 384 3.18 7.70 -6.30
N ARG A 385 2.86 8.94 -5.86
CA ARG A 385 3.57 10.19 -6.20
C ARG A 385 3.64 10.50 -7.69
N GLY A 386 2.75 9.92 -8.48
CA GLY A 386 2.52 10.33 -9.86
C GLY A 386 1.86 11.70 -9.94
N GLU A 387 1.84 12.23 -11.15
CA GLU A 387 1.06 13.42 -11.50
C GLU A 387 -0.43 13.16 -11.29
N VAL A 388 -1.13 14.16 -10.74
CA VAL A 388 -2.59 14.17 -10.65
C VAL A 388 -3.12 14.71 -11.97
N VAL A 389 -3.92 13.92 -12.67
CA VAL A 389 -4.47 14.25 -13.98
C VAL A 389 -5.98 14.34 -13.94
N ASP A 390 -6.56 15.29 -14.68
CA ASP A 390 -7.99 15.32 -14.96
C ASP A 390 -8.34 14.24 -16.00
N LEU A 391 -9.45 13.54 -15.77
CA LEU A 391 -9.89 12.42 -16.59
C LEU A 391 -11.40 12.25 -16.56
N THR A 392 -11.90 11.46 -17.51
CA THR A 392 -13.28 11.00 -17.58
C THR A 392 -13.33 9.48 -17.51
N ILE A 393 -14.07 8.93 -16.54
CA ILE A 393 -14.33 7.48 -16.38
C ILE A 393 -15.73 7.13 -16.87
N LYS A 394 -15.83 6.01 -17.61
CA LYS A 394 -17.10 5.45 -18.10
C LYS A 394 -17.16 3.94 -17.91
N ASP A 395 -18.33 3.43 -17.56
CA ASP A 395 -18.64 2.00 -17.65
C ASP A 395 -18.74 1.62 -19.14
N THR A 396 -18.01 0.57 -19.55
CA THR A 396 -18.01 0.14 -20.96
C THR A 396 -19.16 -0.80 -21.30
N GLY A 397 -19.96 -1.24 -20.32
CA GLY A 397 -20.95 -2.30 -20.46
C GLY A 397 -20.35 -3.68 -20.69
N LYS A 398 -19.02 -3.83 -20.56
CA LYS A 398 -18.27 -5.07 -20.75
C LYS A 398 -17.65 -5.52 -19.43
N ILE A 399 -17.35 -6.80 -19.37
CA ILE A 399 -16.59 -7.40 -18.26
C ILE A 399 -15.14 -7.66 -18.68
N SER A 400 -14.23 -7.57 -17.73
CA SER A 400 -12.83 -7.95 -17.87
C SER A 400 -12.70 -9.45 -18.05
N SER A 401 -11.87 -9.88 -19.00
CA SER A 401 -11.52 -11.29 -19.17
C SER A 401 -10.55 -11.79 -18.10
N VAL A 402 -9.97 -10.90 -17.30
CA VAL A 402 -8.98 -11.24 -16.26
C VAL A 402 -9.68 -11.80 -15.02
N ASP A 403 -10.73 -11.14 -14.55
CA ASP A 403 -11.40 -11.45 -13.28
C ASP A 403 -12.94 -11.36 -13.32
N GLY A 404 -13.53 -11.09 -14.49
CA GLY A 404 -14.98 -10.95 -14.65
C GLY A 404 -15.57 -9.65 -14.09
N SER A 405 -14.76 -8.73 -13.59
CA SER A 405 -15.23 -7.43 -13.08
C SER A 405 -15.68 -6.50 -14.19
N ILE A 406 -16.45 -5.47 -13.85
CA ILE A 406 -16.84 -4.42 -14.81
C ILE A 406 -15.58 -3.73 -15.34
N LEU A 407 -15.52 -3.56 -16.65
CA LEU A 407 -14.46 -2.87 -17.34
C LEU A 407 -14.85 -1.41 -17.54
N TYR A 408 -14.00 -0.49 -17.05
CA TYR A 408 -14.20 0.95 -17.24
C TYR A 408 -13.18 1.51 -18.22
N SER A 409 -13.60 2.46 -19.06
CA SER A 409 -12.70 3.24 -19.91
C SER A 409 -12.33 4.54 -19.22
N ILE A 410 -11.06 4.89 -19.30
CA ILE A 410 -10.49 6.15 -18.81
C ILE A 410 -10.02 6.95 -20.00
N ASN A 411 -10.53 8.17 -20.14
CA ASN A 411 -10.05 9.15 -21.11
C ASN A 411 -9.37 10.28 -20.35
N LEU A 412 -8.12 10.58 -20.68
CA LEU A 412 -7.34 11.61 -20.03
C LEU A 412 -7.54 12.95 -20.76
N ASP A 413 -7.67 14.04 -20.01
CA ASP A 413 -7.77 15.38 -20.59
C ASP A 413 -6.43 15.81 -21.21
N GLN A 414 -5.31 15.30 -20.68
CA GLN A 414 -3.95 15.46 -21.20
C GLN A 414 -3.21 14.11 -21.18
N PRO A 415 -2.36 13.82 -22.17
CA PRO A 415 -1.68 12.52 -22.23
C PRO A 415 -0.74 12.32 -21.04
N LEU A 416 -0.77 11.12 -20.44
CA LEU A 416 0.07 10.75 -19.32
C LEU A 416 1.17 9.79 -19.76
N ARG A 417 2.41 10.06 -19.34
CA ARG A 417 3.55 9.16 -19.59
C ARG A 417 3.46 7.90 -18.75
N SER A 418 3.82 6.76 -19.36
CA SER A 418 4.08 5.49 -18.67
C SER A 418 2.91 5.02 -17.80
N VAL A 419 1.71 4.98 -18.38
CA VAL A 419 0.60 4.24 -17.77
C VAL A 419 0.93 2.75 -17.93
N VAL A 420 0.95 2.00 -16.82
CA VAL A 420 1.48 0.63 -16.77
C VAL A 420 0.42 -0.35 -16.29
N SER A 421 0.21 -1.42 -17.06
CA SER A 421 -0.71 -2.49 -16.68
C SER A 421 -0.29 -3.18 -15.37
N GLY A 422 -1.26 -3.44 -14.50
CA GLY A 422 -1.05 -3.99 -13.16
C GLY A 422 -0.79 -2.95 -12.06
N GLN A 423 -0.47 -1.69 -12.41
CA GLN A 423 -0.53 -0.58 -11.46
C GLN A 423 -1.99 -0.21 -11.17
N ILE A 424 -2.19 0.73 -10.25
CA ILE A 424 -3.51 1.13 -9.76
C ILE A 424 -3.80 2.56 -10.20
N LEU A 425 -4.99 2.78 -10.77
CA LEU A 425 -5.60 4.10 -10.84
C LEU A 425 -6.29 4.36 -9.51
N CYS A 426 -5.89 5.42 -8.79
CA CYS A 426 -6.63 5.95 -7.65
C CYS A 426 -7.42 7.19 -8.10
N LEU A 427 -8.73 7.18 -7.89
CA LEU A 427 -9.67 8.19 -8.37
C LEU A 427 -10.05 9.16 -7.26
N PHE A 428 -10.01 10.45 -7.56
CA PHE A 428 -10.33 11.55 -6.65
C PHE A 428 -11.37 12.49 -7.24
N ASP A 429 -12.05 13.18 -6.35
CA ASP A 429 -12.90 14.32 -6.69
C ASP A 429 -12.11 15.47 -7.32
N ARG A 430 -12.77 16.24 -8.19
CA ARG A 430 -12.14 17.36 -8.92
C ARG A 430 -11.90 18.58 -8.05
N ILE A 431 -12.77 18.81 -7.06
CA ILE A 431 -12.75 20.01 -6.24
C ILE A 431 -12.12 19.69 -4.89
N THR A 432 -12.49 18.56 -4.31
CA THR A 432 -12.07 18.11 -2.99
C THR A 432 -10.98 17.03 -3.08
N ASP A 433 -10.40 16.69 -1.93
CA ASP A 433 -9.42 15.60 -1.79
C ASP A 433 -10.07 14.23 -1.52
N ARG A 434 -11.39 14.10 -1.75
CA ARG A 434 -12.13 12.85 -1.57
C ARG A 434 -11.64 11.81 -2.58
N CYS A 435 -11.30 10.62 -2.10
CA CYS A 435 -11.03 9.44 -2.89
C CYS A 435 -12.32 8.66 -3.11
N TYR A 436 -12.64 8.37 -4.37
CA TYR A 436 -13.76 7.52 -4.75
C TYR A 436 -13.41 6.02 -4.70
N GLY A 437 -12.13 5.69 -4.81
CA GLY A 437 -11.64 4.33 -4.88
C GLY A 437 -10.53 4.17 -5.91
N GLY A 438 -10.33 2.94 -6.39
CA GLY A 438 -9.33 2.67 -7.41
C GLY A 438 -9.57 1.38 -8.19
N GLY A 439 -8.79 1.16 -9.24
CA GLY A 439 -8.87 -0.03 -10.08
C GLY A 439 -7.53 -0.38 -10.72
N VAL A 440 -7.40 -1.64 -11.15
CA VAL A 440 -6.20 -2.15 -11.80
C VAL A 440 -6.16 -1.67 -13.24
N ILE A 441 -5.04 -1.06 -13.62
CA ILE A 441 -4.81 -0.53 -14.96
C ILE A 441 -4.62 -1.67 -15.95
N ASP A 442 -5.33 -1.59 -17.07
CA ASP A 442 -5.10 -2.33 -18.29
C ASP A 442 -4.85 -1.32 -19.42
N SER A 443 -3.57 -1.08 -19.68
CA SER A 443 -3.11 -0.19 -20.74
C SER A 443 -2.54 -1.02 -21.90
N PRO A 444 -2.99 -0.81 -23.14
CA PRO A 444 -2.35 -1.45 -24.29
C PRO A 444 -0.91 -0.95 -24.43
N PRO A 445 0.00 -1.79 -24.96
CA PRO A 445 1.34 -1.34 -25.33
C PRO A 445 1.23 -0.29 -26.43
N LEU A 446 1.93 0.84 -26.27
CA LEU A 446 1.93 1.94 -27.25
C LEU A 446 2.73 1.60 -28.51
N TYR A 447 3.71 0.69 -28.39
CA TYR A 447 4.47 0.17 -29.51
C TYR A 447 4.11 -1.30 -29.74
N ASN A 448 3.64 -1.62 -30.95
CA ASN A 448 3.54 -2.98 -31.45
C ASN A 448 4.63 -3.21 -32.50
N PRO A 449 5.56 -4.17 -32.30
CA PRO A 449 6.51 -4.50 -33.34
C PRO A 449 5.74 -4.98 -34.58
N PRO A 450 6.22 -4.69 -35.80
CA PRO A 450 5.63 -5.25 -37.00
C PRO A 450 5.58 -6.78 -36.86
N ASN A 451 4.43 -7.38 -37.18
CA ASN A 451 4.27 -8.84 -37.17
C ASN A 451 5.43 -9.46 -37.97
N LYS A 452 6.22 -10.31 -37.31
CA LYS A 452 7.18 -11.18 -37.99
C LYS A 452 6.46 -12.37 -38.60
#